data_AF-A0A9E0EJY0-F1
#
_entry.id   AF-A0A9E0EJY0-F1
#
_cell.length_a   1.000
_cell.length_b   1.000
_cell.length_c   1.000
_cell.angle_alpha   90.00
_cell.angle_beta   90.00
_cell.angle_gamma   90.00
#
_symmetry.space_group_name_H-M   'P 1'
#
loop_
_entity.id
_entity.type
_entity.pdbx_description
1 polymer ?
#
loop_
_entity_poly.entity_id
_entity_poly.type
_entity_poly.pdbx_seq_one_letter_code
_entity_poly.pdbx_strand_id
1 'polypeptide(L)'
;MITYELLQQYWWLVISLLAGLLVFLMFVQGANSLIFAVGRTEEEKKLIVNSTGRKWEFTFTTLVTFGGAFFASFPLFYSTSFGGAYWVWMLILVSFVLQAVSYEFQSKPGNIFGTKTYRRFLVFNGVFGPFLIGVAVATFFNGSNFIVNKASMGLVDNNTISYWANASHGLDALLNPWNLIFGFAVMFLSRMEGALYMINNIFDKELQGRLRLQLLRDTIPFLILFLAFLGHVLLKDGYAVSAAGVVSMVPYKYALNLWQMPIVSVVFLVGVLLVLYGTIRSIISKKFIRGIWYVGFGTTLTVIALFLV
;
A
#
# COMPACT_ATOMS: atom_id res chain seq x y z
N MET A 1 -0.14 7.90 35.14
CA MET A 1 -0.06 9.08 34.26
C MET A 1 0.38 8.61 32.88
N ILE A 2 -0.17 9.20 31.81
CA ILE A 2 0.23 8.88 30.43
C ILE A 2 1.60 9.50 30.17
N THR A 3 2.60 8.68 29.82
CA THR A 3 3.96 9.15 29.48
C THR A 3 4.06 9.57 28.01
N TYR A 4 4.98 10.47 27.69
CA TYR A 4 5.21 10.90 26.31
C TYR A 4 5.62 9.75 25.37
N GLU A 5 6.48 8.84 25.84
CA GLU A 5 6.89 7.65 25.07
C GLU A 5 5.70 6.75 24.71
N LEU A 6 4.82 6.48 25.68
CA LEU A 6 3.59 5.74 25.45
C LEU A 6 2.71 6.38 24.35
N LEU A 7 2.61 7.71 24.31
CA LEU A 7 1.86 8.41 23.26
C LEU A 7 2.48 8.26 21.88
N GLN A 8 3.82 8.31 21.79
CA GLN A 8 4.53 8.09 20.53
C GLN A 8 4.30 6.65 20.01
N GLN A 9 4.42 5.66 20.89
CA GLN A 9 4.18 4.25 20.55
C GLN A 9 2.71 4.01 20.16
N TYR A 10 1.77 4.59 20.91
CA TYR A 10 0.34 4.51 20.60
C TYR A 10 0.01 5.08 19.22
N TRP A 11 0.49 6.28 18.89
CA TRP A 11 0.24 6.88 17.59
C TRP A 11 0.92 6.12 16.46
N TRP A 12 2.13 5.60 16.69
CA TRP A 12 2.81 4.75 15.72
C TRP A 12 2.03 3.45 15.45
N LEU A 13 1.44 2.84 16.48
CA LEU A 13 0.56 1.68 16.32
C LEU A 13 -0.70 2.03 15.50
N VAL A 14 -1.33 3.19 15.75
CA VAL A 14 -2.49 3.66 14.98
C VAL A 14 -2.13 3.85 13.50
N ILE A 15 -0.98 4.46 13.21
CA ILE A 15 -0.49 4.64 11.83
C ILE A 15 -0.21 3.29 11.17
N SER A 16 0.42 2.37 11.89
CA SER A 16 0.71 1.01 11.41
C SER A 16 -0.58 0.25 11.07
N LEU A 17 -1.62 0.40 11.90
CA LEU A 17 -2.95 -0.15 11.66
C LEU A 17 -3.60 0.48 10.41
N LEU A 18 -3.57 1.82 10.29
CA LEU A 18 -4.11 2.51 9.12
C LEU A 18 -3.38 2.12 7.83
N ALA A 19 -2.06 1.92 7.87
CA ALA A 19 -1.29 1.39 6.75
C ALA A 19 -1.76 -0.03 6.38
N GLY A 20 -1.88 -0.92 7.37
CA GLY A 20 -2.32 -2.30 7.12
C GLY A 20 -3.76 -2.40 6.61
N LEU A 21 -4.66 -1.53 7.09
CA LEU A 21 -6.02 -1.41 6.58
C LEU A 21 -6.04 -0.81 5.17
N LEU A 22 -5.22 0.20 4.89
CA LEU A 22 -5.10 0.79 3.57
C LEU A 22 -4.71 -0.26 2.54
N VAL A 23 -3.65 -1.05 2.82
CA VAL A 23 -3.19 -2.10 1.90
C VAL A 23 -4.30 -3.13 1.67
N PHE A 24 -4.97 -3.62 2.71
CA PHE A 24 -6.11 -4.54 2.55
C PHE A 24 -7.25 -3.94 1.69
N LEU A 25 -7.57 -2.66 1.92
CA LEU A 25 -8.61 -1.96 1.15
C LEU A 25 -8.19 -1.71 -0.31
N MET A 26 -6.95 -2.01 -0.71
CA MET A 26 -6.52 -1.94 -2.10
C MET A 26 -7.15 -3.02 -3.00
N PHE A 27 -7.98 -3.92 -2.46
CA PHE A 27 -8.78 -4.83 -3.27
C PHE A 27 -9.61 -4.10 -4.35
N VAL A 28 -10.02 -2.84 -4.11
CA VAL A 28 -10.72 -2.01 -5.09
C VAL A 28 -9.83 -1.75 -6.30
N GLN A 29 -8.61 -1.26 -6.07
CA GLN A 29 -7.60 -0.98 -7.09
C GLN A 29 -7.21 -2.28 -7.81
N GLY A 30 -7.03 -3.36 -7.05
CA GLY A 30 -6.84 -4.71 -7.58
C GLY A 30 -7.91 -5.12 -8.58
N ALA A 31 -9.18 -5.05 -8.19
CA ALA A 31 -10.30 -5.39 -9.05
C ALA A 31 -10.40 -4.47 -10.29
N ASN A 32 -10.12 -3.18 -10.13
CA ASN A 32 -10.09 -2.23 -11.25
C ASN A 32 -9.03 -2.61 -12.29
N SER A 33 -7.84 -3.03 -11.86
CA SER A 33 -6.78 -3.46 -12.77
C SER A 33 -7.12 -4.75 -13.55
N LEU A 34 -8.15 -5.48 -13.11
CA LEU A 34 -8.60 -6.75 -13.69
C LEU A 34 -9.78 -6.62 -14.66
N ILE A 35 -10.38 -5.42 -14.80
CA ILE A 35 -11.59 -5.17 -15.61
C ILE A 35 -11.48 -5.78 -17.01
N PHE A 36 -10.41 -5.45 -17.76
CA PHE A 36 -10.21 -5.96 -19.12
C PHE A 36 -9.41 -7.27 -19.20
N ALA A 37 -8.74 -7.67 -18.11
CA ALA A 37 -7.94 -8.89 -18.08
C ALA A 37 -8.83 -10.13 -17.88
N VAL A 38 -9.86 -10.02 -17.05
CA VAL A 38 -10.73 -11.14 -16.67
C VAL A 38 -12.15 -11.00 -17.23
N GLY A 39 -12.65 -9.75 -17.37
CA GLY A 39 -13.95 -9.44 -17.96
C GLY A 39 -13.90 -9.44 -19.49
N ARG A 40 -14.42 -10.50 -20.09
CA ARG A 40 -14.47 -10.69 -21.56
C ARG A 40 -15.69 -10.02 -22.16
N THR A 41 -16.85 -10.14 -21.52
CA THR A 41 -18.11 -9.54 -21.98
C THR A 41 -18.36 -8.18 -21.33
N GLU A 42 -19.26 -7.38 -21.90
CA GLU A 42 -19.66 -6.10 -21.27
C GLU A 42 -20.41 -6.30 -19.96
N GLU A 43 -21.15 -7.40 -19.83
CA GLU A 43 -21.83 -7.79 -18.60
C GLU A 43 -20.83 -8.10 -17.48
N GLU A 44 -19.80 -8.91 -17.77
CA GLU A 44 -18.75 -9.23 -16.79
C GLU A 44 -17.98 -7.97 -16.33
N LYS A 45 -17.64 -7.08 -17.27
CA LYS A 45 -16.99 -5.80 -16.91
C LYS A 45 -17.88 -4.95 -16.02
N LYS A 46 -19.19 -4.94 -16.27
CA LYS A 46 -20.16 -4.23 -15.43
C LYS A 46 -20.30 -4.88 -14.06
N LEU A 47 -20.27 -6.21 -13.95
CA LEU A 47 -20.25 -6.92 -12.67
C LEU A 47 -19.03 -6.55 -11.82
N ILE A 48 -17.84 -6.52 -12.42
CA ILE A 48 -16.59 -6.12 -11.75
C ILE A 48 -16.71 -4.68 -11.21
N VAL A 49 -17.08 -3.73 -12.08
CA VAL A 49 -17.19 -2.31 -11.69
C VAL A 49 -18.26 -2.09 -10.63
N ASN A 50 -19.42 -2.75 -10.72
CA ASN A 50 -20.50 -2.60 -9.75
C ASN A 50 -20.15 -3.22 -8.39
N SER A 51 -19.37 -4.30 -8.38
CA SER A 51 -18.94 -4.98 -7.16
C SER A 51 -18.11 -4.06 -6.25
N THR A 52 -17.22 -3.26 -6.85
CA THR A 52 -16.31 -2.32 -6.16
C THR A 52 -16.84 -0.89 -6.09
N GLY A 53 -17.73 -0.49 -6.99
CA GLY A 53 -18.23 0.89 -7.13
C GLY A 53 -19.02 1.45 -5.95
N ARG A 54 -19.43 0.63 -4.97
CA ARG A 54 -20.01 1.13 -3.69
C ARG A 54 -18.99 1.24 -2.55
N LYS A 55 -17.74 0.84 -2.79
CA LYS A 55 -16.69 0.68 -1.78
C LYS A 55 -15.42 1.45 -2.12
N TRP A 56 -15.39 2.10 -3.29
CA TRP A 56 -14.18 2.76 -3.78
C TRP A 56 -13.70 3.90 -2.88
N GLU A 57 -14.62 4.51 -2.14
CA GLU A 57 -14.34 5.56 -1.17
C GLU A 57 -13.50 5.04 0.01
N PHE A 58 -13.65 3.77 0.41
CA PHE A 58 -12.96 3.24 1.60
C PHE A 58 -11.43 3.35 1.50
N THR A 59 -10.84 2.98 0.37
CA THR A 59 -9.39 3.09 0.18
C THR A 59 -8.95 4.55 0.21
N PHE A 60 -9.71 5.45 -0.44
CA PHE A 60 -9.39 6.86 -0.50
C PHE A 60 -9.49 7.53 0.88
N THR A 61 -10.59 7.32 1.60
CA THR A 61 -10.78 7.82 2.96
C THR A 61 -9.67 7.32 3.87
N THR A 62 -9.32 6.03 3.79
CA THR A 62 -8.24 5.46 4.63
C THR A 62 -6.89 6.08 4.30
N LEU A 63 -6.58 6.33 3.02
CA LEU A 63 -5.36 7.01 2.60
C LEU A 63 -5.28 8.44 3.15
N VAL A 64 -6.39 9.19 3.08
CA VAL A 64 -6.47 10.54 3.63
C VAL A 64 -6.36 10.53 5.15
N THR A 65 -7.02 9.61 5.84
CA THR A 65 -6.91 9.44 7.29
C THR A 65 -5.49 9.07 7.72
N PHE A 66 -4.81 8.20 6.96
CA PHE A 66 -3.40 7.85 7.18
C PHE A 66 -2.49 9.08 7.09
N GLY A 67 -2.65 9.91 6.05
CA GLY A 67 -1.94 11.18 5.93
C GLY A 67 -2.27 12.17 7.07
N GLY A 68 -3.56 12.29 7.41
CA GLY A 68 -4.03 13.14 8.51
C GLY A 68 -3.52 12.70 9.89
N ALA A 69 -3.40 11.39 10.12
CA ALA A 69 -2.81 10.84 11.34
C ALA A 69 -1.34 11.22 11.47
N PHE A 70 -0.55 11.13 10.38
CA PHE A 70 0.81 11.64 10.36
C PHE A 70 0.89 13.15 10.62
N PHE A 71 0.02 13.94 9.99
CA PHE A 71 -0.03 15.38 10.21
C PHE A 71 -0.29 15.73 11.69
N ALA A 72 -1.23 15.02 12.32
CA ALA A 72 -1.61 15.26 13.71
C ALA A 72 -0.58 14.77 14.75
N SER A 73 0.07 13.64 14.49
CA SER A 73 0.94 12.97 15.48
C SER A 73 2.44 13.12 15.22
N PHE A 74 2.87 13.19 13.96
CA PHE A 74 4.28 13.31 13.54
C PHE A 74 4.43 14.38 12.43
N PRO A 75 4.20 15.67 12.73
CA PRO A 75 4.12 16.73 11.72
C PRO A 75 5.41 16.91 10.91
N LEU A 76 6.59 16.71 11.52
CA LEU A 76 7.88 16.77 10.81
C LEU A 76 8.04 15.62 9.80
N PHE A 77 7.54 14.44 10.14
CA PHE A 77 7.51 13.31 9.22
C PHE A 77 6.57 13.62 8.05
N TYR A 78 5.38 14.15 8.35
CA TYR A 78 4.41 14.56 7.34
C TYR A 78 5.00 15.60 6.37
N SER A 79 5.63 16.67 6.87
CA SER A 79 6.21 17.71 6.02
C SER A 79 7.35 17.18 5.15
N THR A 80 8.20 16.31 5.70
CA THR A 80 9.32 15.73 4.97
C THR A 80 8.86 14.78 3.87
N SER A 81 7.90 13.90 4.18
CA SER A 81 7.41 12.90 3.24
C SER A 81 6.48 13.51 2.18
N PHE A 82 5.38 14.16 2.60
CA PHE A 82 4.38 14.72 1.68
C PHE A 82 4.86 16.00 0.99
N GLY A 83 5.65 16.82 1.67
CA GLY A 83 6.22 18.05 1.08
C GLY A 83 7.51 17.79 0.29
N GLY A 84 8.30 16.79 0.67
CA GLY A 84 9.55 16.45 0.00
C GLY A 84 9.37 15.58 -1.25
N ALA A 85 8.67 14.44 -1.12
CA ALA A 85 8.39 13.54 -2.24
C ALA A 85 7.20 14.00 -3.10
N TYR A 86 7.16 15.30 -3.39
CA TYR A 86 6.03 16.03 -3.96
C TYR A 86 5.46 15.34 -5.20
N TRP A 87 6.30 15.03 -6.20
CA TRP A 87 5.79 14.50 -7.46
C TRP A 87 5.22 13.09 -7.34
N VAL A 88 5.77 12.25 -6.45
CA VAL A 88 5.23 10.90 -6.20
C VAL A 88 3.83 11.01 -5.61
N TRP A 89 3.64 11.89 -4.62
CA TRP A 89 2.32 12.14 -4.03
C TRP A 89 1.35 12.79 -5.00
N MET A 90 1.80 13.69 -5.87
CA MET A 90 0.96 14.27 -6.93
C MET A 90 0.49 13.21 -7.93
N LEU A 91 1.35 12.26 -8.31
CA LEU A 91 0.96 11.15 -9.19
C LEU A 91 -0.05 10.22 -8.49
N ILE A 92 0.12 9.95 -7.19
CA ILE A 92 -0.87 9.21 -6.39
C ILE A 92 -2.21 9.97 -6.39
N LEU A 93 -2.20 11.27 -6.12
CA LEU A 93 -3.41 12.09 -6.09
C LEU A 93 -4.14 12.04 -7.44
N VAL A 94 -3.43 12.31 -8.55
CA VAL A 94 -4.02 12.26 -9.90
C VAL A 94 -4.61 10.88 -10.19
N SER A 95 -3.92 9.81 -9.80
CA SER A 95 -4.39 8.42 -9.95
C SER A 95 -5.72 8.19 -9.22
N PHE A 96 -5.86 8.66 -7.97
CA PHE A 96 -7.10 8.50 -7.20
C PHE A 96 -8.22 9.47 -7.63
N VAL A 97 -7.89 10.66 -8.14
CA VAL A 97 -8.87 11.57 -8.74
C VAL A 97 -9.50 10.93 -9.99
N LEU A 98 -8.68 10.35 -10.87
CA LEU A 98 -9.17 9.62 -12.04
C LEU A 98 -10.10 8.46 -11.64
N GLN A 99 -9.81 7.77 -10.54
CA GLN A 99 -10.68 6.73 -9.98
C GLN A 99 -12.05 7.29 -9.59
N ALA A 100 -12.07 8.34 -8.77
CA ALA A 100 -13.29 8.96 -8.26
C ALA A 100 -14.20 9.45 -9.40
N VAL A 101 -13.62 10.21 -10.34
CA VAL A 101 -14.33 10.71 -11.54
C VAL A 101 -14.88 9.55 -12.37
N SER A 102 -14.11 8.46 -12.50
CA SER A 102 -14.56 7.31 -13.29
C SER A 102 -15.72 6.55 -12.65
N TYR A 103 -15.76 6.42 -11.33
CA TYR A 103 -16.93 5.82 -10.67
C TYR A 103 -18.16 6.72 -10.77
N GLU A 104 -18.01 8.03 -10.55
CA GLU A 104 -19.15 8.96 -10.54
C GLU A 104 -19.76 9.17 -11.94
N PHE A 105 -18.93 9.35 -12.98
CA PHE A 105 -19.41 9.84 -14.28
C PHE A 105 -19.57 8.78 -15.37
N GLN A 106 -19.01 7.57 -15.24
CA GLN A 106 -19.00 6.60 -16.35
C GLN A 106 -20.40 6.13 -16.81
N SER A 107 -21.40 6.19 -15.94
CA SER A 107 -22.77 5.74 -16.18
C SER A 107 -23.78 6.88 -16.26
N LYS A 108 -23.34 8.15 -16.14
CA LYS A 108 -24.23 9.31 -16.19
C LYS A 108 -24.65 9.60 -17.64
N PRO A 109 -25.89 10.08 -17.87
CA PRO A 109 -26.28 10.59 -19.17
C PRO A 109 -25.39 11.79 -19.54
N GLY A 110 -25.00 11.90 -20.81
CA GLY A 110 -24.07 12.95 -21.26
C GLY A 110 -22.60 12.70 -20.90
N ASN A 111 -22.20 11.45 -20.65
CA ASN A 111 -20.78 11.13 -20.43
C ASN A 111 -19.90 11.62 -21.60
N ILE A 112 -18.83 12.35 -21.28
CA ILE A 112 -18.02 13.09 -22.27
C ILE A 112 -17.01 12.17 -22.98
N PHE A 113 -16.42 11.20 -22.27
CA PHE A 113 -15.28 10.41 -22.76
C PHE A 113 -15.62 8.97 -23.18
N GLY A 114 -16.85 8.51 -22.95
CA GLY A 114 -17.25 7.12 -23.14
C GLY A 114 -16.92 6.22 -21.93
N THR A 115 -17.80 5.26 -21.62
CA THR A 115 -17.64 4.30 -20.51
C THR A 115 -16.33 3.50 -20.61
N LYS A 116 -15.87 3.16 -21.81
CA LYS A 116 -14.60 2.45 -22.02
C LYS A 116 -13.39 3.26 -21.55
N THR A 117 -13.40 4.57 -21.73
CA THR A 117 -12.31 5.47 -21.31
C THR A 117 -12.25 5.60 -19.80
N TYR A 118 -13.40 5.79 -19.14
CA TYR A 118 -13.46 5.77 -17.67
C TYR A 118 -13.01 4.43 -17.09
N ARG A 119 -13.36 3.30 -17.71
CA ARG A 119 -12.83 1.99 -17.29
C ARG A 119 -11.32 1.86 -17.49
N ARG A 120 -10.74 2.52 -18.51
CA ARG A 120 -9.27 2.59 -18.66
C ARG A 120 -8.62 3.45 -17.57
N PHE A 121 -9.27 4.53 -17.14
CA PHE A 121 -8.82 5.31 -15.97
C PHE A 121 -8.89 4.50 -14.68
N LEU A 122 -9.93 3.68 -14.49
CA LEU A 122 -9.98 2.72 -13.38
C LEU A 122 -8.80 1.74 -13.43
N VAL A 123 -8.49 1.17 -14.60
CA VAL A 123 -7.34 0.27 -14.75
C VAL A 123 -6.02 0.99 -14.49
N PHE A 124 -5.86 2.23 -14.98
CA PHE A 124 -4.71 3.06 -14.70
C PHE A 124 -4.52 3.23 -13.20
N ASN A 125 -5.57 3.64 -12.48
CA ASN A 125 -5.56 3.73 -11.04
C ASN A 125 -5.24 2.39 -10.36
N GLY A 126 -5.85 1.31 -10.84
CA GLY A 126 -5.68 -0.03 -10.30
C GLY A 126 -4.23 -0.54 -10.36
N VAL A 127 -3.44 -0.05 -11.31
CA VAL A 127 -2.02 -0.38 -11.44
C VAL A 127 -1.15 0.67 -10.75
N PHE A 128 -1.29 1.94 -11.14
CA PHE A 128 -0.41 3.02 -10.68
C PHE A 128 -0.65 3.40 -9.21
N GLY A 129 -1.89 3.36 -8.71
CA GLY A 129 -2.19 3.70 -7.32
C GLY A 129 -1.43 2.83 -6.33
N PRO A 130 -1.67 1.50 -6.31
CA PRO A 130 -0.93 0.57 -5.45
C PRO A 130 0.58 0.59 -5.67
N PHE A 131 1.03 0.66 -6.93
CA PHE A 131 2.45 0.73 -7.27
C PHE A 131 3.14 1.94 -6.65
N LEU A 132 2.60 3.15 -6.86
CA LEU A 132 3.19 4.39 -6.36
C LEU A 132 3.13 4.48 -4.83
N ILE A 133 2.04 4.02 -4.22
CA ILE A 133 1.95 3.94 -2.75
C ILE A 133 3.01 2.97 -2.21
N GLY A 134 3.21 1.81 -2.86
CA GLY A 134 4.28 0.90 -2.49
C GLY A 134 5.66 1.54 -2.63
N VAL A 135 5.96 2.23 -3.74
CA VAL A 135 7.22 2.97 -3.91
C VAL A 135 7.42 3.99 -2.79
N ALA A 136 6.40 4.78 -2.46
CA ALA A 136 6.46 5.77 -1.39
C ALA A 136 6.74 5.12 -0.03
N VAL A 137 6.03 4.03 0.32
CA VAL A 137 6.26 3.30 1.58
C VAL A 137 7.63 2.62 1.61
N ALA A 138 8.15 2.15 0.48
CA ALA A 138 9.48 1.55 0.41
C ALA A 138 10.59 2.52 0.84
N THR A 139 10.41 3.82 0.61
CA THR A 139 11.35 4.85 1.08
C THR A 139 11.50 4.87 2.60
N PHE A 140 10.51 4.41 3.36
CA PHE A 140 10.58 4.37 4.82
C PHE A 140 11.61 3.34 5.28
N PHE A 141 11.78 2.28 4.48
CA PHE A 141 12.78 1.25 4.74
C PHE A 141 14.12 1.65 4.14
N ASN A 142 14.15 2.08 2.88
CA ASN A 142 15.40 2.28 2.13
C ASN A 142 16.04 3.66 2.34
N GLY A 143 15.35 4.56 3.03
CA GLY A 143 15.75 5.95 3.20
C GLY A 143 15.51 6.78 1.94
N SER A 144 15.77 8.07 2.07
CA SER A 144 15.64 9.04 0.99
C SER A 144 16.57 10.22 1.25
N ASN A 145 16.97 10.91 0.19
CA ASN A 145 17.92 12.00 0.29
C ASN A 145 17.21 13.33 0.57
N PHE A 146 16.96 13.60 1.85
CA PHE A 146 16.38 14.85 2.34
C PHE A 146 17.25 15.47 3.43
N ILE A 147 17.15 16.79 3.57
CA ILE A 147 17.87 17.57 4.57
C ILE A 147 16.86 18.11 5.57
N VAL A 148 17.18 18.00 6.86
CA VAL A 148 16.40 18.60 7.95
C VAL A 148 17.24 19.68 8.61
N ASN A 149 16.81 20.93 8.47
CA ASN A 149 17.40 22.07 9.15
C ASN A 149 16.50 22.52 10.30
N LYS A 150 16.76 22.00 11.50
CA LYS A 150 16.02 22.39 12.71
C LYS A 150 16.26 23.85 13.12
N ALA A 151 17.36 24.47 12.68
CA ALA A 151 17.64 25.88 12.97
C ALA A 151 16.72 26.84 12.19
N SER A 152 16.02 26.34 11.17
CA SER A 152 14.99 27.09 10.45
C SER A 152 13.70 27.28 11.24
N MET A 153 13.52 26.58 12.37
CA MET A 153 12.35 26.73 13.24
C MET A 153 12.42 28.10 13.97
N GLY A 154 11.73 29.11 13.43
CA GLY A 154 11.63 30.45 14.03
C GLY A 154 12.27 31.58 13.22
N LEU A 155 12.79 31.29 12.02
CA LEU A 155 13.27 32.32 11.09
C LEU A 155 12.09 32.88 10.27
N VAL A 156 11.96 34.20 10.22
CA VAL A 156 10.88 34.89 9.48
C VAL A 156 11.02 34.71 7.97
N ASP A 157 12.26 34.62 7.47
CA ASP A 157 12.54 34.58 6.02
C ASP A 157 12.64 33.17 5.43
N ASN A 158 12.88 32.13 6.24
CA ASN A 158 12.99 30.75 5.75
C ASN A 158 12.54 29.73 6.79
N ASN A 159 11.25 29.43 6.77
CA ASN A 159 10.58 28.53 7.72
C ASN A 159 10.54 27.06 7.24
N THR A 160 11.29 26.71 6.18
CA THR A 160 11.29 25.34 5.63
C THR A 160 12.23 24.44 6.42
N ILE A 161 11.67 23.62 7.32
CA ILE A 161 12.42 22.75 8.24
C ILE A 161 13.04 21.55 7.52
N SER A 162 12.39 21.05 6.47
CA SER A 162 12.80 19.84 5.74
C SER A 162 12.56 20.01 4.25
N TYR A 163 13.54 19.66 3.41
CA TYR A 163 13.37 19.66 1.96
C TYR A 163 14.15 18.52 1.31
N TRP A 164 13.70 18.10 0.13
CA TRP A 164 14.38 17.08 -0.65
C TRP A 164 15.72 17.62 -1.18
N ALA A 165 16.81 16.87 -1.02
CA ALA A 165 18.14 17.38 -1.27
C ALA A 165 18.45 17.59 -2.77
N ASN A 166 17.61 17.03 -3.66
CA ASN A 166 17.79 17.09 -5.10
C ASN A 166 16.63 17.81 -5.79
N ALA A 167 16.86 18.26 -7.03
CA ALA A 167 15.88 18.96 -7.85
C ALA A 167 14.72 18.07 -8.35
N SER A 168 14.75 16.76 -8.08
CA SER A 168 13.73 15.83 -8.56
C SER A 168 12.47 15.82 -7.68
N HIS A 169 12.53 16.42 -6.49
CA HIS A 169 11.41 16.51 -5.54
C HIS A 169 10.65 15.18 -5.37
N GLY A 170 11.40 14.09 -5.17
CA GLY A 170 10.87 12.75 -4.90
C GLY A 170 10.84 11.78 -6.07
N LEU A 171 11.05 12.22 -7.31
CA LEU A 171 11.02 11.30 -8.46
C LEU A 171 12.17 10.29 -8.43
N ASP A 172 13.26 10.60 -7.75
CA ASP A 172 14.36 9.68 -7.46
C ASP A 172 13.93 8.43 -6.68
N ALA A 173 12.82 8.49 -5.93
CA ALA A 173 12.24 7.31 -5.29
C ALA A 173 11.85 6.22 -6.31
N LEU A 174 11.48 6.62 -7.54
CA LEU A 174 11.18 5.72 -8.66
C LEU A 174 12.43 5.19 -9.38
N LEU A 175 13.62 5.70 -9.05
CA LEU A 175 14.88 5.22 -9.62
C LEU A 175 15.55 4.17 -8.74
N ASN A 176 15.13 4.05 -7.48
CA ASN A 176 15.64 3.02 -6.58
C ASN A 176 15.03 1.64 -6.93
N PRO A 177 15.85 0.64 -7.30
CA PRO A 177 15.35 -0.66 -7.73
C PRO A 177 14.56 -1.39 -6.64
N TRP A 178 14.94 -1.25 -5.37
CA TRP A 178 14.25 -1.88 -4.25
C TRP A 178 12.90 -1.24 -3.97
N ASN A 179 12.77 0.07 -4.19
CA ASN A 179 11.47 0.74 -4.10
C ASN A 179 10.52 0.28 -5.21
N LEU A 180 11.04 0.11 -6.43
CA LEU A 180 10.27 -0.44 -7.56
C LEU A 180 9.81 -1.87 -7.29
N ILE A 181 10.71 -2.74 -6.79
CA ILE A 181 10.38 -4.13 -6.43
C ILE A 181 9.21 -4.16 -5.43
N PHE A 182 9.27 -3.35 -4.37
CA PHE A 182 8.18 -3.30 -3.40
C PHE A 182 6.90 -2.68 -3.97
N GLY A 183 7.01 -1.63 -4.79
CA GLY A 183 5.88 -1.07 -5.53
C GLY A 183 5.13 -2.12 -6.35
N PHE A 184 5.86 -2.92 -7.13
CA PHE A 184 5.26 -4.01 -7.89
C PHE A 184 4.70 -5.11 -6.99
N ALA A 185 5.35 -5.43 -5.86
CA ALA A 185 4.81 -6.38 -4.89
C ALA A 185 3.44 -5.92 -4.35
N VAL A 186 3.30 -4.66 -3.94
CA VAL A 186 2.02 -4.09 -3.47
C VAL A 186 0.98 -4.08 -4.59
N MET A 187 1.37 -3.80 -5.83
CA MET A 187 0.47 -3.87 -6.99
C MET A 187 -0.08 -5.29 -7.20
N PHE A 188 0.76 -6.33 -7.20
CA PHE A 188 0.29 -7.71 -7.33
C PHE A 188 -0.53 -8.16 -6.11
N LEU A 189 -0.15 -7.76 -4.90
CA LEU A 189 -0.95 -8.04 -3.70
C LEU A 189 -2.35 -7.45 -3.81
N SER A 190 -2.47 -6.19 -4.25
CA SER A 190 -3.78 -5.56 -4.46
C SER A 190 -4.62 -6.36 -5.46
N ARG A 191 -4.02 -6.87 -6.55
CA ARG A 191 -4.68 -7.72 -7.55
C ARG A 191 -5.16 -9.04 -6.95
N MET A 192 -4.37 -9.67 -6.10
CA MET A 192 -4.77 -10.87 -5.37
C MET A 192 -6.00 -10.60 -4.50
N GLU A 193 -5.98 -9.52 -3.71
CA GLU A 193 -7.11 -9.12 -2.87
C GLU A 193 -8.35 -8.77 -3.70
N GLY A 194 -8.18 -8.06 -4.83
CA GLY A 194 -9.26 -7.78 -5.77
C GLY A 194 -9.88 -9.03 -6.37
N ALA A 195 -9.06 -10.01 -6.76
CA ALA A 195 -9.53 -11.30 -7.26
C ALA A 195 -10.30 -12.08 -6.19
N LEU A 196 -9.78 -12.12 -4.96
CA LEU A 196 -10.43 -12.78 -3.83
C LEU A 196 -11.75 -12.12 -3.44
N TYR A 197 -11.80 -10.79 -3.44
CA TYR A 197 -13.03 -10.03 -3.18
C TYR A 197 -14.10 -10.33 -4.23
N MET A 198 -13.74 -10.36 -5.51
CA MET A 198 -14.65 -10.71 -6.59
C MET A 198 -15.12 -12.17 -6.53
N ILE A 199 -14.24 -13.11 -6.17
CA ILE A 199 -14.62 -14.52 -5.92
C ILE A 199 -15.65 -14.62 -4.79
N ASN A 200 -15.51 -13.77 -3.76
CA ASN A 200 -16.40 -13.77 -2.60
C ASN A 200 -17.81 -13.23 -2.90
N ASN A 201 -17.96 -12.32 -3.88
CA ASN A 201 -19.20 -11.56 -4.03
C ASN A 201 -19.84 -11.54 -5.43
N ILE A 202 -19.16 -12.02 -6.48
CA ILE A 202 -19.76 -12.19 -7.81
C ILE A 202 -20.15 -13.64 -8.00
N PHE A 203 -21.44 -13.90 -8.27
CA PHE A 203 -22.00 -15.24 -8.47
C PHE A 203 -22.00 -15.65 -9.95
N ASP A 204 -20.83 -15.64 -10.58
CA ASP A 204 -20.63 -16.09 -11.96
C ASP A 204 -19.55 -17.19 -11.98
N LYS A 205 -19.92 -18.41 -12.39
CA LYS A 205 -19.02 -19.56 -12.35
C LYS A 205 -17.85 -19.45 -13.32
N GLU A 206 -18.06 -18.88 -14.50
CA GLU A 206 -17.01 -18.74 -15.50
C GLU A 206 -16.00 -17.67 -15.08
N LEU A 207 -16.51 -16.52 -14.63
CA LEU A 207 -15.69 -15.43 -14.12
C LEU A 207 -14.89 -15.88 -12.89
N GLN A 208 -15.54 -16.54 -11.92
CA GLN A 208 -14.86 -17.10 -10.75
C GLN A 208 -13.77 -18.12 -11.11
N GLY A 209 -13.96 -18.91 -12.17
CA GLY A 209 -12.94 -19.82 -12.67
C GLY A 209 -11.71 -19.07 -13.18
N ARG A 210 -11.92 -18.01 -13.97
CA ARG A 210 -10.84 -17.16 -14.48
C ARG A 210 -10.14 -16.37 -13.36
N LEU A 211 -10.89 -15.89 -12.38
CA LEU A 211 -10.33 -15.18 -11.21
C LEU A 211 -9.40 -16.06 -10.38
N ARG A 212 -9.71 -17.35 -10.20
CA ARG A 212 -8.80 -18.27 -9.49
C ARG A 212 -7.50 -18.52 -10.23
N LEU A 213 -7.56 -18.63 -11.56
CA LEU A 213 -6.35 -18.73 -12.38
C LEU A 213 -5.55 -17.42 -12.34
N GLN A 214 -6.24 -16.28 -12.37
CA GLN A 214 -5.60 -14.97 -12.25
C GLN A 214 -4.94 -14.78 -10.87
N LEU A 215 -5.59 -15.22 -9.79
CA LEU A 215 -5.03 -15.22 -8.44
C LEU A 215 -3.70 -15.99 -8.40
N LEU A 216 -3.62 -17.17 -9.01
CA LEU A 216 -2.35 -17.92 -9.11
C LEU A 216 -1.29 -17.13 -9.89
N ARG A 217 -1.67 -16.53 -11.02
CA ARG A 217 -0.77 -15.73 -11.87
C ARG A 217 -0.24 -14.47 -11.17
N ASP A 218 -1.03 -13.86 -10.28
CA ASP A 218 -0.61 -12.69 -9.50
C ASP A 218 0.19 -13.11 -8.25
N THR A 219 -0.08 -14.29 -7.67
CA THR A 219 0.62 -14.81 -6.49
C THR A 219 2.10 -15.08 -6.75
N ILE A 220 2.44 -15.66 -7.91
CA ILE A 220 3.84 -16.00 -8.26
C ILE A 220 4.73 -14.74 -8.28
N PRO A 221 4.46 -13.70 -9.09
CA PRO A 221 5.27 -12.50 -9.11
C PRO A 221 5.20 -11.74 -7.78
N PHE A 222 4.05 -11.73 -7.09
CA PHE A 222 3.96 -11.16 -5.73
C PHE A 222 4.99 -11.80 -4.79
N LEU A 223 5.01 -13.14 -4.68
CA LEU A 223 5.92 -13.83 -3.78
C LEU A 223 7.39 -13.58 -4.14
N ILE A 224 7.74 -13.62 -5.43
CA ILE A 224 9.11 -13.35 -5.88
C ILE A 224 9.55 -11.94 -5.45
N LEU A 225 8.73 -10.93 -5.75
CA LEU A 225 9.06 -9.53 -5.47
C LEU A 225 9.04 -9.22 -3.97
N PHE A 226 8.04 -9.73 -3.25
CA PHE A 226 7.90 -9.52 -1.81
C PHE A 226 9.03 -10.20 -1.04
N LEU A 227 9.37 -11.46 -1.35
CA LEU A 227 10.48 -12.17 -0.70
C LEU A 227 11.84 -11.54 -1.04
N ALA A 228 12.03 -11.05 -2.27
CA ALA A 228 13.24 -10.32 -2.64
C ALA A 228 13.38 -9.03 -1.81
N PHE A 229 12.31 -8.23 -1.69
CA PHE A 229 12.33 -7.03 -0.87
C PHE A 229 12.50 -7.32 0.62
N LEU A 230 11.77 -8.30 1.15
CA LEU A 230 11.88 -8.72 2.55
C LEU A 230 13.31 -9.19 2.86
N GLY A 231 13.90 -10.03 2.01
CA GLY A 231 15.28 -10.47 2.13
C GLY A 231 16.25 -9.28 2.13
N HIS A 232 16.07 -8.32 1.22
CA HIS A 232 16.87 -7.09 1.20
C HIS A 232 16.75 -6.29 2.51
N VAL A 233 15.53 -6.08 3.01
CA VAL A 233 15.30 -5.31 4.24
C VAL A 233 15.89 -6.01 5.47
N LEU A 234 15.80 -7.34 5.55
CA LEU A 234 16.35 -8.11 6.66
C LEU A 234 17.88 -8.16 6.64
N LEU A 235 18.49 -8.15 5.45
CA LEU A 235 19.94 -8.29 5.27
C LEU A 235 20.71 -6.96 5.27
N LYS A 236 20.04 -5.83 5.04
CA LYS A 236 20.71 -4.53 4.98
C LYS A 236 21.05 -3.98 6.36
N ASP A 237 22.00 -3.06 6.36
CA ASP A 237 22.28 -2.20 7.50
C ASP A 237 21.11 -1.23 7.72
N GLY A 238 20.86 -0.87 8.97
CA GLY A 238 19.83 0.11 9.32
C GLY A 238 20.29 1.03 10.45
N TYR A 239 19.52 2.11 10.65
CA TYR A 239 19.84 3.11 11.65
C TYR A 239 19.38 2.67 13.05
N ALA A 240 20.25 2.84 14.04
CA ALA A 240 19.93 2.69 15.46
C ALA A 240 20.24 3.99 16.21
N VAL A 241 19.39 4.33 17.17
CA VAL A 241 19.61 5.45 18.10
C VAL A 241 20.09 4.88 19.42
N SER A 242 21.29 5.30 19.84
CA SER A 242 21.83 4.93 21.16
C SER A 242 21.12 5.70 22.29
N ALA A 243 21.27 5.25 23.54
CA ALA A 243 20.74 5.97 24.72
C ALA A 243 21.29 7.41 24.85
N ALA A 244 22.44 7.70 24.23
CA ALA A 244 23.03 9.05 24.15
C ALA A 244 22.47 9.89 22.98
N GLY A 245 21.51 9.38 22.21
CA GLY A 245 20.90 10.07 21.06
C GLY A 245 21.75 10.03 19.77
N VAL A 246 22.88 9.34 19.77
CA VAL A 246 23.74 9.21 18.59
C VAL A 246 23.14 8.19 17.63
N VAL A 247 22.97 8.60 16.37
CA VAL A 247 22.52 7.75 15.26
C VAL A 247 23.72 7.01 14.67
N SER A 248 23.63 5.69 14.58
CA SER A 248 24.69 4.82 14.02
C SER A 248 24.10 3.76 13.10
N MET A 249 24.92 3.25 12.19
CA MET A 249 24.56 2.15 11.30
C MET A 249 24.85 0.81 11.98
N VAL A 250 23.85 -0.07 12.00
CA VAL A 250 23.96 -1.40 12.58
C VAL A 250 23.63 -2.45 11.50
N PRO A 251 24.50 -3.45 11.29
CA PRO A 251 24.21 -4.54 10.37
C PRO A 251 22.96 -5.33 10.76
N TYR A 252 22.18 -5.75 9.77
CA TYR A 252 20.99 -6.59 9.95
C TYR A 252 19.94 -6.00 10.90
N LYS A 253 19.82 -4.67 10.98
CA LYS A 253 19.03 -3.98 12.01
C LYS A 253 17.56 -4.44 12.06
N TYR A 254 16.90 -4.58 10.90
CA TYR A 254 15.51 -5.02 10.84
C TYR A 254 15.34 -6.49 11.30
N ALA A 255 16.28 -7.37 10.96
CA ALA A 255 16.28 -8.75 11.43
C ALA A 255 16.50 -8.84 12.94
N LEU A 256 17.43 -8.04 13.48
CA LEU A 256 17.67 -7.93 14.91
C LEU A 256 16.44 -7.38 15.66
N ASN A 257 15.75 -6.38 15.10
CA ASN A 257 14.53 -5.84 15.69
C ASN A 257 13.42 -6.89 15.76
N LEU A 258 13.19 -7.66 14.69
CA LEU A 258 12.25 -8.78 14.71
C LEU A 258 12.61 -9.79 15.81
N TRP A 259 13.88 -10.16 15.91
CA TRP A 259 14.35 -11.09 16.94
C TRP A 259 14.14 -10.55 18.37
N GLN A 260 14.39 -9.26 18.58
CA GLN A 260 14.24 -8.59 19.87
C GLN A 260 12.77 -8.31 20.24
N MET A 261 11.86 -8.30 19.25
CA MET A 261 10.44 -8.01 19.41
C MET A 261 9.59 -9.28 19.14
N PRO A 262 9.52 -10.24 20.08
CA PRO A 262 8.88 -11.54 19.85
C PRO A 262 7.39 -11.42 19.51
N ILE A 263 6.68 -10.47 20.12
CA ILE A 263 5.25 -10.23 19.82
C ILE A 263 5.08 -9.80 18.36
N VAL A 264 5.92 -8.88 17.87
CA VAL A 264 5.85 -8.38 16.50
C VAL A 264 6.22 -9.48 15.50
N SER A 265 7.22 -10.31 15.82
CA SER A 265 7.56 -11.50 15.04
C SER A 265 6.40 -12.49 14.94
N VAL A 266 5.70 -12.77 16.04
CA VAL A 266 4.51 -13.65 16.01
C VAL A 266 3.39 -13.03 15.16
N VAL A 267 3.13 -11.72 15.30
CA VAL A 267 2.14 -11.02 14.47
C VAL A 267 2.49 -11.11 12.99
N PHE A 268 3.76 -10.91 12.64
CA PHE A 268 4.26 -11.07 11.27
C PHE A 268 4.02 -12.49 10.73
N LEU A 269 4.42 -13.52 11.50
CA LEU A 269 4.26 -14.92 11.11
C LEU A 269 2.78 -15.32 10.94
N VAL A 270 1.92 -14.92 11.87
CA VAL A 270 0.47 -15.15 11.77
C VAL A 270 -0.08 -14.45 10.53
N GLY A 271 0.35 -13.21 10.26
CA GLY A 271 -0.02 -12.47 9.06
C GLY A 271 0.31 -13.24 7.78
N VAL A 272 1.56 -13.69 7.64
CA VAL A 272 2.04 -14.46 6.48
C VAL A 272 1.28 -15.78 6.34
N LEU A 273 1.06 -16.53 7.44
CA LEU A 273 0.34 -17.79 7.41
C LEU A 273 -1.12 -17.62 6.98
N LEU A 274 -1.79 -16.54 7.40
CA LEU A 274 -3.15 -16.22 6.98
C LEU A 274 -3.23 -15.87 5.49
N VAL A 275 -2.28 -15.08 4.97
CA VAL A 275 -2.18 -14.78 3.53
C VAL A 275 -1.99 -16.05 2.72
N LEU A 276 -1.05 -16.91 3.13
CA LEU A 276 -0.77 -18.18 2.46
C LEU A 276 -1.99 -19.10 2.49
N TYR A 277 -2.60 -19.29 3.67
CA TYR A 277 -3.79 -20.13 3.83
C TYR A 277 -4.96 -19.62 2.96
N GLY A 278 -5.28 -18.32 3.03
CA GLY A 278 -6.37 -17.72 2.26
C GLY A 278 -6.16 -17.85 0.76
N THR A 279 -4.94 -17.65 0.30
CA THR A 279 -4.56 -17.74 -1.12
C THR A 279 -4.60 -19.19 -1.61
N ILE A 280 -3.86 -20.09 -0.96
CA ILE A 280 -3.77 -21.51 -1.34
C ILE A 280 -5.16 -22.15 -1.32
N ARG A 281 -5.95 -21.91 -0.26
CA ARG A 281 -7.28 -22.52 -0.16
C ARG A 281 -8.23 -22.04 -1.25
N SER A 282 -8.14 -20.78 -1.66
CA SER A 282 -8.95 -20.21 -2.74
C SER A 282 -8.55 -20.73 -4.13
N ILE A 283 -7.28 -21.05 -4.34
CA ILE A 283 -6.77 -21.65 -5.58
C ILE A 283 -7.22 -23.12 -5.68
N ILE A 284 -7.05 -23.91 -4.61
CA ILE A 284 -7.32 -25.35 -4.63
C ILE A 284 -8.82 -25.66 -4.60
N SER A 285 -9.58 -24.97 -3.74
CA SER A 285 -10.99 -25.30 -3.51
C SER A 285 -11.91 -24.39 -4.31
N LYS A 286 -12.57 -24.96 -5.33
CA LYS A 286 -13.62 -24.26 -6.10
C LYS A 286 -14.82 -23.83 -5.25
N LYS A 287 -15.06 -24.50 -4.11
CA LYS A 287 -16.16 -24.16 -3.18
C LYS A 287 -15.77 -23.07 -2.18
N PHE A 288 -14.48 -22.80 -2.00
CA PHE A 288 -14.02 -21.81 -1.03
C PHE A 288 -14.04 -20.42 -1.66
N ILE A 289 -14.77 -19.50 -1.01
CA ILE A 289 -14.95 -18.11 -1.47
C ILE A 289 -14.54 -17.07 -0.43
N ARG A 290 -14.26 -17.49 0.82
CA ARG A 290 -13.96 -16.59 1.95
C ARG A 290 -12.48 -16.15 2.03
N GLY A 291 -11.69 -16.37 0.97
CA GLY A 291 -10.25 -16.13 1.00
C GLY A 291 -9.86 -14.67 1.28
N ILE A 292 -10.69 -13.72 0.86
CA ILE A 292 -10.45 -12.28 1.10
C ILE A 292 -10.33 -11.94 2.60
N TRP A 293 -11.06 -12.63 3.48
CA TRP A 293 -10.98 -12.35 4.91
C TRP A 293 -9.65 -12.79 5.50
N TYR A 294 -9.17 -13.98 5.14
CA TYR A 294 -7.88 -14.49 5.58
C TYR A 294 -6.73 -13.67 5.02
N VAL A 295 -6.76 -13.39 3.70
CA VAL A 295 -5.71 -12.58 3.07
C VAL A 295 -5.76 -11.15 3.59
N GLY A 296 -6.94 -10.54 3.72
CA GLY A 296 -7.08 -9.17 4.23
C GLY A 296 -6.56 -9.01 5.66
N PHE A 297 -6.99 -9.87 6.59
CA PHE A 297 -6.46 -9.84 7.96
C PHE A 297 -4.96 -10.15 7.98
N GLY A 298 -4.51 -11.12 7.18
CA GLY A 298 -3.10 -11.48 7.07
C GLY A 298 -2.23 -10.33 6.55
N THR A 299 -2.67 -9.64 5.51
CA THR A 299 -2.04 -8.44 4.95
C THR A 299 -1.95 -7.35 6.02
N THR A 300 -3.06 -7.04 6.70
CA THR A 300 -3.09 -6.01 7.74
C THR A 300 -2.09 -6.32 8.87
N LEU A 301 -2.05 -7.55 9.38
CA LEU A 301 -1.10 -7.95 10.42
C LEU A 301 0.35 -7.90 9.94
N THR A 302 0.62 -8.33 8.71
CA THR A 302 1.96 -8.31 8.12
C THR A 302 2.47 -6.88 8.00
N VAL A 303 1.64 -5.96 7.50
CA VAL A 303 2.00 -4.54 7.35
C VAL A 303 2.19 -3.86 8.71
N ILE A 304 1.31 -4.14 9.67
CA ILE A 304 1.48 -3.65 11.05
C ILE A 304 2.84 -4.08 11.58
N ALA A 305 3.18 -5.36 11.46
CA ALA A 305 4.46 -5.84 11.96
C ALA A 305 5.65 -5.19 11.24
N LEU A 306 5.61 -5.02 9.91
CA LEU A 306 6.68 -4.36 9.16
C LEU A 306 6.89 -2.89 9.55
N PHE A 307 5.83 -2.18 9.94
CA PHE A 307 5.95 -0.79 10.41
C PHE A 307 6.44 -0.71 11.86
N LEU A 308 6.18 -1.71 12.69
CA LEU A 308 6.62 -1.74 14.09
C LEU A 308 8.09 -2.18 14.26
N VAL A 309 8.71 -2.77 13.23
CA VAL A 309 10.08 -3.28 13.23
C VAL A 309 11.09 -2.22 12.83
#